data_AF-A0A1X7CAB3-F1
#
_entry.id   AF-A0A1X7CAB3-F1
#
_cell.length_a   1.000
_cell.length_b   1.000
_cell.length_c   1.000
_cell.angle_alpha   90.00
_cell.angle_beta   90.00
_cell.angle_gamma   90.00
#
_symmetry.space_group_name_H-M   'P 1'
#
loop_
_entity.id
_entity.type
_entity.pdbx_description
1 polymer ?
#
loop_
_entity_poly.entity_id
_entity_poly.type
_entity_poly.pdbx_seq_one_letter_code
_entity_poly.pdbx_strand_id
1 'polypeptide(L)'
;MNGELHALITACAHRGAMLCRRKTDNRTTSTCPLHGWTFRNSGELLKVKDSRGAGYPENFNKDGSHDLTTAARFENYKGFLFGSLNPDVLPLEEHLGDATKMIDFIVEQSPEGLEVLRGASTYTYDGNWKVQMENDADGYYVTATHWNYAATTSRRAAGDSTNSTKAMDAGKWGKAKGGFCSFEHGHLLLWQEWGNPQDRPL
;
A
#
# COMPACT_ATOMS: atom_id res chain seq x y z
N MET A 1 14.94 19.91 6.55
CA MET A 1 14.27 18.60 6.54
C MET A 1 15.10 17.70 5.66
N ASN A 2 15.54 16.56 6.17
CA ASN A 2 16.60 15.76 5.55
C ASN A 2 16.07 14.73 4.53
N GLY A 3 14.84 14.91 4.03
CA GLY A 3 14.19 13.98 3.10
C GLY A 3 13.75 12.65 3.71
N GLU A 4 13.85 12.50 5.03
CA GLU A 4 13.51 11.27 5.75
C GLU A 4 11.99 11.05 5.81
N LEU A 5 11.57 9.78 5.67
CA LEU A 5 10.17 9.37 5.75
C LEU A 5 9.90 8.74 7.13
N HIS A 6 8.75 9.07 7.71
CA HIS A 6 8.32 8.53 9.00
C HIS A 6 6.89 8.02 8.91
N ALA A 7 6.60 6.93 9.63
CA ALA A 7 5.25 6.44 9.87
C ALA A 7 4.86 6.69 11.33
N LEU A 8 3.89 7.59 11.54
CA LEU A 8 3.44 8.03 12.85
C LEU A 8 2.01 7.57 13.10
N ILE A 9 1.73 7.10 14.32
CA ILE A 9 0.36 6.84 14.76
C ILE A 9 -0.37 8.18 14.88
N THR A 10 -1.51 8.32 14.21
CA THR A 10 -2.28 9.57 14.14
C THR A 10 -3.13 9.78 15.41
N ALA A 11 -2.53 9.62 16.59
CA ALA A 11 -3.16 9.78 17.89
C ALA A 11 -2.31 10.69 18.78
N CYS A 12 -2.90 11.78 19.28
CA CYS A 12 -2.19 12.72 20.14
C CYS A 12 -1.73 12.04 21.44
N ALA A 13 -0.44 12.19 21.80
CA ALA A 13 0.14 11.64 23.02
C ALA A 13 -0.54 12.10 24.33
N HIS A 14 -1.31 13.19 24.31
CA HIS A 14 -2.03 13.65 25.50
C HIS A 14 -3.26 12.78 25.82
N ARG A 15 -4.21 12.65 24.88
CA ARG A 15 -5.52 11.98 25.10
C ARG A 15 -6.04 11.22 23.86
N GLY A 16 -5.17 10.89 22.92
CA GLY A 16 -5.50 10.06 21.75
C GLY A 16 -6.33 10.76 20.65
N ALA A 17 -6.57 12.07 20.74
CA ALA A 17 -7.30 12.79 19.70
C ALA A 17 -6.62 12.67 18.33
N MET A 18 -7.42 12.50 17.26
CA MET A 18 -6.92 12.38 15.89
C MET A 18 -6.27 13.69 15.42
N LEU A 19 -4.99 13.63 15.07
CA LEU A 19 -4.19 14.80 14.64
C LEU A 19 -4.46 15.19 13.19
N CYS A 20 -4.43 14.21 12.29
CA CYS A 20 -4.60 14.39 10.86
C CYS A 20 -5.95 13.84 10.43
N ARG A 21 -6.86 14.72 9.99
CA ARG A 21 -8.21 14.34 9.53
C ARG A 21 -8.36 14.33 8.00
N ARG A 22 -7.30 14.65 7.29
CA ARG A 22 -7.23 14.66 5.82
C ARG A 22 -6.34 13.52 5.36
N LYS A 23 -6.70 12.91 4.22
CA LYS A 23 -5.90 11.82 3.61
C LYS A 23 -4.52 12.29 3.16
N THR A 24 -4.44 13.52 2.66
CA THR A 24 -3.20 14.17 2.21
C THR A 24 -3.13 15.58 2.78
N ASP A 25 -1.92 15.99 3.15
CA ASP A 25 -1.64 17.32 3.67
C ASP A 25 -0.14 17.63 3.47
N ASN A 26 0.22 18.91 3.51
CA ASN A 26 1.61 19.35 3.51
C ASN A 26 1.81 20.36 4.64
N ARG A 27 2.48 19.91 5.70
CA ARG A 27 2.73 20.72 6.90
C ARG A 27 3.98 20.27 7.62
N THR A 28 4.67 21.23 8.22
CA THR A 28 5.86 20.99 9.04
C THR A 28 5.52 20.63 10.49
N THR A 29 4.30 20.97 10.94
CA THR A 29 3.80 20.70 12.28
C THR A 29 2.32 20.35 12.25
N SER A 30 1.86 19.59 13.26
CA SER A 30 0.45 19.25 13.47
C SER A 30 0.03 19.64 14.88
N THR A 31 -0.99 20.48 14.99
CA THR A 31 -1.56 20.90 16.28
C THR A 31 -2.81 20.12 16.59
N CYS A 32 -2.83 19.46 17.74
CA CYS A 32 -3.97 18.70 18.24
C CYS A 32 -5.18 19.62 18.44
N PRO A 33 -6.35 19.32 17.84
CA PRO A 33 -7.53 20.17 17.93
C PRO A 33 -8.16 20.20 19.32
N LEU A 34 -7.81 19.24 20.20
CA LEU A 34 -8.42 19.14 21.52
C LEU A 34 -7.80 20.12 22.53
N HIS A 35 -6.49 20.01 22.77
CA HIS A 35 -5.79 20.80 23.81
C HIS A 35 -4.64 21.64 23.26
N GLY A 36 -4.45 21.69 21.94
CA GLY A 36 -3.45 22.56 21.31
C GLY A 36 -2.00 22.11 21.50
N TRP A 37 -1.74 20.82 21.74
CA TRP A 37 -0.38 20.26 21.69
C TRP A 37 0.10 20.22 20.24
N THR A 38 1.30 20.70 19.97
CA THR A 38 1.86 20.80 18.63
C THR A 38 3.04 19.86 18.48
N PHE A 39 3.01 19.04 17.43
CA PHE A 39 4.04 18.07 17.09
C PHE A 39 4.72 18.45 15.77
N ARG A 40 6.01 18.16 15.63
CA ARG A 40 6.71 18.18 14.34
C ARG A 40 6.17 17.07 13.45
N ASN A 41 6.31 17.21 12.13
CA ASN A 41 5.99 16.12 11.19
C ASN A 41 6.89 14.88 11.32
N SER A 42 7.95 14.92 12.13
CA SER A 42 8.75 13.74 12.55
C SER A 42 8.23 13.08 13.83
N GLY A 43 7.20 13.65 14.48
CA GLY A 43 6.60 13.11 15.70
C GLY A 43 7.01 13.83 17.01
N GLU A 44 8.08 14.61 16.98
CA GLU A 44 8.59 15.36 18.15
C GLU A 44 7.52 16.28 18.76
N LEU A 45 7.30 16.24 20.07
CA LEU A 45 6.44 17.19 20.78
C LEU A 45 7.15 18.55 20.91
N LEU A 46 6.67 19.54 20.16
CA LEU A 46 7.29 20.87 20.12
C LEU A 46 6.73 21.82 21.18
N LYS A 47 5.41 21.76 21.40
CA LYS A 47 4.74 22.73 22.26
C LYS A 47 3.55 22.12 22.97
N VAL A 48 3.48 22.44 24.26
CA VAL A 48 2.29 22.24 25.09
C VAL A 48 1.71 23.60 25.43
N LYS A 49 0.41 23.78 25.17
CA LYS A 49 -0.32 25.00 25.51
C LYS A 49 -0.29 25.18 27.03
N ASP A 50 -0.03 26.42 27.47
CA ASP A 50 -0.02 26.83 28.88
C ASP A 50 0.86 25.95 29.79
N SER A 51 2.04 25.51 29.31
CA SER A 51 2.91 24.58 30.04
C SER A 51 3.51 25.15 31.34
N ARG A 52 3.64 26.48 31.46
CA ARG A 52 4.19 27.14 32.65
C ARG A 52 3.19 27.11 33.79
N GLY A 53 3.59 26.58 34.94
CA GLY A 53 2.72 26.48 36.12
C GLY A 53 1.63 25.39 36.02
N ALA A 54 1.65 24.56 34.97
CA ALA A 54 0.67 23.48 34.78
C ALA A 54 0.90 22.25 35.67
N GLY A 55 1.93 22.26 36.52
CA GLY A 55 2.28 21.13 37.39
C GLY A 55 2.93 19.94 36.69
N TYR A 56 3.41 20.12 35.45
CA TYR A 56 4.20 19.10 34.77
C TYR A 56 5.57 18.90 35.47
N PRO A 57 6.07 17.66 35.55
CA PRO A 57 7.37 17.38 36.15
C PRO A 57 8.51 17.97 35.30
N GLU A 58 9.69 18.15 35.89
CA GLU A 58 10.83 18.78 35.19
C GLU A 58 11.29 18.01 33.95
N ASN A 59 11.03 16.72 33.87
CA ASN A 59 11.34 15.88 32.71
C ASN A 59 10.24 15.87 31.63
N PHE A 60 9.16 16.63 31.81
CA PHE A 60 8.10 16.74 30.82
C PHE A 60 8.59 17.40 29.54
N ASN A 61 8.25 16.80 28.40
CA ASN A 61 8.70 17.22 27.08
C ASN A 61 10.24 17.32 26.94
N LYS A 62 10.95 16.43 27.64
CA LYS A 62 12.37 16.16 27.45
C LYS A 62 12.53 14.73 26.97
N ASP A 63 13.63 14.48 26.25
CA ASP A 63 14.08 13.14 25.85
C ASP A 63 12.98 12.28 25.21
N GLY A 64 12.12 12.90 24.39
CA GLY A 64 11.02 12.23 23.67
C GLY A 64 9.87 11.72 24.54
N SER A 65 9.77 12.13 25.82
CA SER A 65 8.80 11.61 26.79
C SER A 65 7.33 11.62 26.35
N HIS A 66 6.96 12.44 25.37
CA HIS A 66 5.59 12.58 24.87
C HIS A 66 5.54 12.81 23.35
N ASP A 67 6.56 12.35 22.63
CA ASP A 67 6.55 12.33 21.17
C ASP A 67 5.45 11.40 20.66
N LEU A 68 5.07 11.57 19.39
CA LEU A 68 4.12 10.67 18.76
C LEU A 68 4.70 9.26 18.64
N THR A 69 3.86 8.27 18.91
CA THR A 69 4.20 6.86 18.68
C THR A 69 4.52 6.66 17.20
N THR A 70 5.67 6.08 16.91
CA THR A 70 6.09 5.68 15.57
C THR A 70 5.67 4.23 15.30
N ALA A 71 5.57 3.84 14.02
CA ALA A 71 5.60 2.41 13.69
C ALA A 71 6.92 1.80 14.21
N ALA A 72 6.86 0.57 14.71
CA ALA A 72 8.00 -0.11 15.34
C ALA A 72 9.12 -0.44 14.33
N ARG A 73 8.71 -0.73 13.09
CA ARG A 73 9.58 -0.76 11.91
C ARG A 73 8.90 -0.01 10.77
N PHE A 74 9.70 0.72 10.00
CA PHE A 74 9.24 1.39 8.79
C PHE A 74 10.38 1.41 7.79
N GLU A 75 10.19 0.71 6.69
CA GLU A 75 11.24 0.46 5.70
C GLU A 75 10.70 0.71 4.29
N ASN A 76 11.61 1.04 3.39
CA ASN A 76 11.33 1.34 2.00
C ASN A 76 12.04 0.32 1.12
N TYR A 77 11.28 -0.40 0.31
CA TYR A 77 11.81 -1.25 -0.74
C TYR A 77 11.40 -0.68 -2.11
N LYS A 78 12.35 -0.04 -2.82
CA LYS A 78 12.18 0.50 -4.17
C LYS A 78 10.96 1.43 -4.36
N GLY A 79 10.61 2.20 -3.33
CA GLY A 79 9.47 3.13 -3.33
C GLY A 79 8.19 2.56 -2.70
N PHE A 80 8.15 1.27 -2.40
CA PHE A 80 7.08 0.65 -1.62
C PHE A 80 7.40 0.77 -0.13
N LEU A 81 6.50 1.42 0.62
CA LEU A 81 6.69 1.71 2.04
C LEU A 81 5.95 0.69 2.88
N PHE A 82 6.67 0.01 3.77
CA PHE A 82 6.13 -1.02 4.66
C PHE A 82 6.30 -0.60 6.12
N GLY A 83 5.29 -0.87 6.93
CA GLY A 83 5.31 -0.58 8.37
C GLY A 83 4.89 -1.79 9.19
N SER A 84 5.56 -2.04 10.30
CA SER A 84 5.17 -3.02 11.30
C SER A 84 4.90 -2.35 12.64
N LEU A 85 3.86 -2.80 13.32
CA LEU A 85 3.59 -2.45 14.73
C LEU A 85 4.36 -3.36 15.70
N ASN A 86 4.91 -4.48 15.22
CA ASN A 86 5.75 -5.38 16.00
C ASN A 86 7.23 -5.04 15.74
N PRO A 87 8.04 -4.72 16.77
CA PRO A 87 9.48 -4.51 16.61
C PRO A 87 10.25 -5.80 16.31
N ASP A 88 9.70 -6.96 16.69
CA ASP A 88 10.31 -8.27 16.52
C ASP A 88 9.85 -8.91 15.20
N VAL A 89 10.33 -8.33 14.10
CA VAL A 89 10.12 -8.80 12.73
C VAL A 89 11.46 -8.83 12.00
N LEU A 90 11.55 -9.66 10.98
CA LEU A 90 12.69 -9.70 10.07
C LEU A 90 12.90 -8.33 9.40
N PRO A 91 14.13 -8.01 8.97
CA PRO A 91 14.38 -6.92 8.03
C PRO A 91 13.47 -7.05 6.80
N LEU A 92 13.05 -5.92 6.21
CA LEU A 92 12.03 -5.93 5.15
C LEU A 92 12.41 -6.82 3.96
N GLU A 93 13.65 -6.74 3.49
CA GLU A 93 14.11 -7.54 2.35
C GLU A 93 14.08 -9.05 2.65
N GLU A 94 14.44 -9.45 3.87
CA GLU A 94 14.35 -10.84 4.32
C GLU A 94 12.90 -11.31 4.42
N HIS A 95 12.01 -10.47 4.98
CA HIS A 95 10.59 -10.78 5.05
C HIS A 95 9.94 -10.91 3.66
N LEU A 96 10.30 -10.05 2.71
CA LEU A 96 9.80 -10.16 1.33
C LEU A 96 10.35 -11.41 0.64
N GLY A 97 11.60 -11.79 0.93
CA GLY A 97 12.26 -12.95 0.32
C GLY A 97 12.19 -12.89 -1.19
N ASP A 98 11.75 -13.97 -1.84
CA ASP A 98 11.63 -14.05 -3.30
C ASP A 98 10.56 -13.12 -3.90
N ALA A 99 9.65 -12.53 -3.10
CA ALA A 99 8.69 -11.54 -3.57
C ALA A 99 9.39 -10.26 -4.06
N THR A 100 10.61 -9.98 -3.57
CA THR A 100 11.47 -8.89 -4.06
C THR A 100 11.64 -8.91 -5.58
N LYS A 101 11.85 -10.09 -6.17
CA LYS A 101 11.98 -10.28 -7.62
C LYS A 101 10.74 -9.79 -8.39
N MET A 102 9.55 -10.00 -7.83
CA MET A 102 8.30 -9.56 -8.45
C MET A 102 8.13 -8.05 -8.35
N ILE A 103 8.53 -7.45 -7.22
CA ILE A 103 8.57 -6.00 -7.08
C ILE A 103 9.57 -5.42 -8.08
N ASP A 104 10.78 -5.97 -8.19
CA ASP A 104 11.79 -5.52 -9.15
C ASP A 104 11.28 -5.58 -10.60
N PHE A 105 10.61 -6.66 -11.00
CA PHE A 105 9.97 -6.75 -12.32
C PHE A 105 8.89 -5.69 -12.58
N ILE A 106 8.28 -5.15 -11.53
CA ILE A 106 7.35 -4.02 -11.64
C ILE A 106 8.15 -2.72 -11.79
N VAL A 107 9.08 -2.44 -10.86
CA VAL A 107 9.75 -1.13 -10.80
C VAL A 107 10.76 -0.90 -11.93
N GLU A 108 11.37 -1.96 -12.45
CA GLU A 108 12.44 -1.88 -13.46
C GLU A 108 11.93 -1.80 -14.90
N GLN A 109 10.63 -1.61 -15.11
CA GLN A 109 10.04 -1.47 -16.46
C GLN A 109 10.42 -0.17 -17.16
N SER A 110 10.91 0.83 -16.43
CA SER A 110 11.35 2.12 -16.95
C SER A 110 12.62 2.59 -16.26
N PRO A 111 13.59 3.19 -17.00
CA PRO A 111 14.76 3.81 -16.37
C PRO A 111 14.42 5.03 -15.50
N GLU A 112 13.23 5.61 -15.67
CA GLU A 112 12.74 6.74 -14.87
C GLU A 112 12.00 6.28 -13.59
N GLY A 113 11.82 4.97 -13.41
CA GLY A 113 11.06 4.38 -12.30
C GLY A 113 9.54 4.42 -12.53
N LEU A 114 8.80 4.28 -11.44
CA LEU A 114 7.34 4.29 -11.43
C LEU A 114 6.80 5.39 -10.52
N GLU A 115 5.64 5.92 -10.90
CA GLU A 115 4.85 6.78 -10.03
C GLU A 115 3.44 6.21 -9.79
N VAL A 116 2.94 6.41 -8.57
CA VAL A 116 1.53 6.16 -8.27
C VAL A 116 0.72 7.34 -8.78
N LEU A 117 -0.13 7.10 -9.78
CA LEU A 117 -1.05 8.13 -10.27
C LEU A 117 -2.00 8.56 -9.16
N ARG A 118 -2.19 9.88 -9.04
CA ARG A 118 -3.02 10.47 -8.00
C ARG A 118 -4.48 10.02 -8.16
N GLY A 119 -4.99 9.35 -7.14
CA GLY A 119 -6.36 8.89 -7.07
C GLY A 119 -6.44 7.61 -6.24
N ALA A 120 -7.63 7.30 -5.75
CA ALA A 120 -7.90 6.02 -5.11
C ALA A 120 -9.37 5.67 -5.28
N SER A 121 -9.64 4.39 -5.56
CA SER A 121 -10.98 3.82 -5.42
C SER A 121 -11.09 3.21 -4.02
N THR A 122 -12.15 3.54 -3.28
CA THR A 122 -12.38 2.99 -1.94
C THR A 122 -13.82 2.55 -1.84
N TYR A 123 -14.03 1.31 -1.43
CA TYR A 123 -15.33 0.71 -1.19
C TYR A 123 -15.25 -0.22 0.02
N THR A 124 -16.40 -0.54 0.60
CA THR A 124 -16.51 -1.52 1.69
C THR A 124 -16.90 -2.87 1.12
N TYR A 125 -16.31 -3.93 1.67
CA TYR A 125 -16.64 -5.31 1.34
C TYR A 125 -17.08 -6.03 2.61
N ASP A 126 -18.26 -6.63 2.58
CA ASP A 126 -18.78 -7.42 3.70
C ASP A 126 -18.27 -8.86 3.62
N GLY A 127 -17.01 -9.04 3.97
CA GLY A 127 -16.35 -10.34 3.95
C GLY A 127 -14.94 -10.28 4.51
N ASN A 128 -14.36 -11.46 4.75
CA ASN A 128 -13.00 -11.53 5.28
C ASN A 128 -12.00 -11.10 4.20
N TRP A 129 -11.03 -10.24 4.58
CA TRP A 129 -9.99 -9.75 3.66
C TRP A 129 -9.21 -10.88 2.96
N LYS A 130 -9.07 -12.05 3.61
CA LYS A 130 -8.37 -13.22 3.03
C LYS A 130 -9.03 -13.74 1.76
N VAL A 131 -10.36 -13.61 1.62
CA VAL A 131 -11.10 -14.10 0.44
C VAL A 131 -10.69 -13.31 -0.81
N GLN A 132 -10.40 -12.02 -0.68
CA GLN A 132 -9.91 -11.22 -1.80
C GLN A 132 -8.52 -11.69 -2.24
N MET A 133 -7.62 -11.94 -1.28
CA MET A 133 -6.27 -12.41 -1.60
C MET A 133 -6.24 -13.84 -2.17
N GLU A 134 -7.10 -14.73 -1.67
CA GLU A 134 -7.26 -16.08 -2.23
C GLU A 134 -7.81 -16.02 -3.66
N ASN A 135 -8.82 -15.17 -3.89
CA ASN A 135 -9.39 -14.98 -5.22
C ASN A 135 -8.37 -14.44 -6.22
N ASP A 136 -7.52 -13.49 -5.82
CA ASP A 136 -6.46 -12.95 -6.69
C ASP A 136 -5.45 -14.04 -7.13
N ALA A 137 -5.30 -15.12 -6.37
CA ALA A 137 -4.45 -16.26 -6.70
C ALA A 137 -5.16 -17.39 -7.48
N ASP A 138 -6.47 -17.27 -7.74
CA ASP A 138 -7.27 -18.29 -8.40
C ASP A 138 -7.57 -17.94 -9.87
N GLY A 139 -6.78 -18.45 -10.83
CA GLY A 139 -7.09 -18.22 -12.25
C GLY A 139 -8.38 -18.91 -12.75
N TYR A 140 -8.96 -19.85 -12.00
CA TYR A 140 -10.02 -20.74 -12.49
C TYR A 140 -11.36 -20.03 -12.67
N TYR A 141 -11.74 -19.13 -11.75
CA TYR A 141 -13.05 -18.47 -11.76
C TYR A 141 -13.24 -17.50 -12.92
N VAL A 142 -12.16 -17.03 -13.56
CA VAL A 142 -12.17 -15.92 -14.52
C VAL A 142 -13.19 -16.15 -15.64
N THR A 143 -13.23 -17.34 -16.23
CA THR A 143 -14.13 -17.61 -17.37
C THR A 143 -15.59 -17.81 -16.97
N ALA A 144 -15.86 -18.20 -15.72
CA ALA A 144 -17.22 -18.39 -15.21
C ALA A 144 -17.80 -17.07 -14.69
N THR A 145 -17.11 -16.42 -13.76
CA THR A 145 -17.54 -15.18 -13.11
C THR A 145 -17.46 -13.98 -14.05
N HIS A 146 -16.43 -13.93 -14.91
CA HIS A 146 -16.24 -12.85 -15.88
C HIS A 146 -16.56 -13.29 -17.32
N TRP A 147 -17.53 -14.21 -17.49
CA TRP A 147 -17.98 -14.67 -18.82
C TRP A 147 -18.34 -13.51 -19.75
N ASN A 148 -19.03 -12.48 -19.23
CA ASN A 148 -19.40 -11.30 -20.01
C ASN A 148 -18.18 -10.56 -20.59
N TYR A 149 -17.09 -10.45 -19.83
CA TYR A 149 -15.84 -9.86 -20.24
C TYR A 149 -15.14 -10.73 -21.29
N ALA A 150 -14.99 -12.03 -21.02
CA ALA A 150 -14.40 -12.99 -21.95
C ALA A 150 -15.15 -13.05 -23.30
N ALA A 151 -16.47 -13.06 -23.28
CA ALA A 151 -17.30 -13.02 -24.48
C ALA A 151 -17.14 -11.69 -25.23
N THR A 152 -17.00 -10.58 -24.52
CA THR A 152 -16.82 -9.26 -25.13
C THR A 152 -15.46 -9.13 -25.81
N THR A 153 -14.39 -9.59 -25.19
CA THR A 153 -13.05 -9.59 -25.82
C THR A 153 -13.01 -10.55 -27.01
N SER A 154 -13.64 -11.72 -26.92
CA SER A 154 -13.74 -12.66 -28.05
C SER A 154 -14.48 -12.08 -29.25
N ARG A 155 -15.61 -11.37 -29.05
CA ARG A 155 -16.35 -10.71 -30.15
C ARG A 155 -15.52 -9.62 -30.84
N ARG A 156 -14.70 -8.89 -30.08
CA ARG A 156 -13.77 -7.91 -30.67
C ARG A 156 -12.74 -8.57 -31.57
N ALA A 157 -12.17 -9.69 -31.13
CA ALA A 157 -11.22 -10.45 -31.93
C ALA A 157 -11.86 -11.09 -33.18
N ALA A 158 -13.14 -11.46 -33.11
CA ALA A 158 -13.88 -12.05 -34.23
C ALA A 158 -14.35 -11.03 -35.29
N GLY A 159 -14.20 -9.72 -35.05
CA GLY A 159 -14.62 -8.67 -35.97
C GLY A 159 -16.07 -8.20 -35.80
N ASP A 160 -16.77 -8.65 -34.75
CA ASP A 160 -18.17 -8.28 -34.46
C ASP A 160 -18.30 -6.87 -33.85
N SER A 161 -17.20 -6.15 -33.69
CA SER A 161 -17.11 -4.86 -33.02
C SER A 161 -16.45 -3.83 -33.92
N THR A 162 -17.03 -2.64 -34.00
CA THR A 162 -16.40 -1.47 -34.67
C THR A 162 -15.23 -0.90 -33.88
N ASN A 163 -15.06 -1.29 -32.60
CA ASN A 163 -13.92 -0.92 -31.77
C ASN A 163 -12.67 -1.70 -32.19
N SER A 164 -11.62 -0.98 -32.60
CA SER A 164 -10.31 -1.49 -33.03
C SER A 164 -9.28 -1.65 -31.91
N THR A 165 -9.63 -1.33 -30.65
CA THR A 165 -8.76 -1.51 -29.50
C THR A 165 -8.42 -2.99 -29.33
N LYS A 166 -7.13 -3.30 -29.41
CA LYS A 166 -6.58 -4.63 -29.10
C LYS A 166 -6.76 -4.92 -27.62
N ALA A 167 -7.02 -6.18 -27.28
CA ALA A 167 -7.23 -6.60 -25.90
C ALA A 167 -6.61 -7.97 -25.67
N MET A 168 -6.25 -8.25 -24.42
CA MET A 168 -5.79 -9.57 -24.01
C MET A 168 -6.88 -10.62 -24.19
N ASP A 169 -6.49 -11.81 -24.66
CA ASP A 169 -7.37 -12.94 -24.87
C ASP A 169 -7.66 -13.65 -23.55
N ALA A 170 -8.54 -13.05 -22.74
CA ALA A 170 -8.94 -13.57 -21.44
C ALA A 170 -9.59 -14.97 -21.51
N GLY A 171 -10.19 -15.33 -22.65
CA GLY A 171 -10.81 -16.64 -22.86
C GLY A 171 -9.80 -17.80 -22.95
N LYS A 172 -8.51 -17.49 -23.18
CA LYS A 172 -7.43 -18.49 -23.23
C LYS A 172 -6.64 -18.62 -21.94
N TRP A 173 -6.85 -17.78 -20.93
CA TRP A 173 -6.06 -17.80 -19.69
C TRP A 173 -6.12 -19.17 -19.00
N GLY A 174 -7.31 -19.78 -18.90
CA GLY A 174 -7.46 -21.13 -18.32
C GLY A 174 -6.89 -22.28 -19.17
N LYS A 175 -6.39 -22.00 -20.38
CA LYS A 175 -5.74 -22.97 -21.28
C LYS A 175 -4.24 -22.72 -21.40
N ALA A 176 -3.76 -21.57 -20.95
CA ALA A 176 -2.36 -21.23 -20.97
C ALA A 176 -1.64 -21.94 -19.83
N LYS A 177 -0.33 -22.17 -20.01
CA LYS A 177 0.50 -22.68 -18.93
C LYS A 177 0.57 -21.62 -17.83
N GLY A 178 0.29 -22.02 -16.60
CA GLY A 178 0.31 -21.12 -15.46
C GLY A 178 0.22 -21.88 -14.15
N GLY A 179 0.18 -21.14 -13.06
CA GLY A 179 0.02 -21.68 -11.72
C GLY A 179 0.14 -20.60 -10.67
N PHE A 180 0.06 -21.02 -9.42
CA PHE A 180 0.29 -20.15 -8.27
C PHE A 180 1.29 -20.78 -7.31
N CYS A 181 1.97 -19.95 -6.54
CA CYS A 181 2.80 -20.39 -5.42
C CYS A 181 2.76 -19.38 -4.27
N SER A 182 3.12 -19.86 -3.09
CA SER A 182 3.34 -19.03 -1.91
C SER A 182 4.83 -18.93 -1.62
N PHE A 183 5.28 -17.74 -1.23
CA PHE A 183 6.59 -17.51 -0.66
C PHE A 183 6.58 -17.76 0.84
N GLU A 184 7.76 -17.95 1.42
CA GLU A 184 7.96 -18.39 2.81
C GLU A 184 7.19 -17.55 3.85
N HIS A 185 7.10 -16.24 3.63
CA HIS A 185 6.54 -15.30 4.59
C HIS A 185 5.14 -14.76 4.20
N GLY A 186 4.41 -15.48 3.33
CA GLY A 186 2.97 -15.24 3.10
C GLY A 186 2.58 -14.50 1.81
N HIS A 187 3.56 -14.09 1.00
CA HIS A 187 3.31 -13.49 -0.31
C HIS A 187 2.88 -14.56 -1.32
N LEU A 188 1.94 -14.23 -2.22
CA LEU A 188 1.42 -15.14 -3.25
C LEU A 188 1.79 -14.62 -4.64
N LEU A 189 2.12 -15.54 -5.54
CA LEU A 189 2.34 -15.25 -6.95
C LEU A 189 1.36 -16.08 -7.79
N LEU A 190 0.57 -15.41 -8.61
CA LEU A 190 -0.13 -16.02 -9.74
C LEU A 190 0.65 -15.69 -11.01
N TRP A 191 0.97 -16.71 -11.81
CA TRP A 191 1.67 -16.53 -13.08
C TRP A 191 1.01 -17.34 -14.18
N GLN A 192 1.09 -16.82 -15.40
CA GLN A 192 0.60 -17.48 -16.60
C GLN A 192 1.37 -17.00 -17.83
N GLU A 193 1.51 -17.88 -18.82
CA GLU A 193 1.92 -17.51 -20.17
C GLU A 193 0.79 -16.77 -20.87
N TRP A 194 1.12 -15.67 -21.54
CA TRP A 194 0.12 -14.88 -22.25
C TRP A 194 -0.17 -15.51 -23.62
N GLY A 195 -1.46 -15.64 -23.96
CA GLY A 195 -1.86 -16.15 -25.28
C GLY A 195 -1.59 -15.17 -26.43
N ASN A 196 -1.55 -13.87 -26.14
CA ASN A 196 -1.31 -12.79 -27.11
C ASN A 196 -0.51 -11.62 -26.48
N PRO A 197 0.76 -11.85 -26.05
CA PRO A 197 1.54 -10.85 -25.31
C PRO A 197 1.76 -9.54 -26.07
N GLN A 198 1.71 -9.56 -27.39
CA GLN A 198 1.84 -8.36 -28.24
C GLN A 198 0.69 -7.36 -28.08
N ASP A 199 -0.45 -7.79 -27.52
CA ASP A 199 -1.63 -6.94 -27.32
C ASP A 199 -1.72 -6.42 -25.87
N ARG A 200 -0.68 -6.67 -25.05
CA ARG A 200 -0.63 -6.20 -23.67
C ARG A 200 -0.49 -4.67 -23.62
N PRO A 201 -1.15 -3.99 -22.68
CA PRO A 201 -0.83 -2.60 -22.38
C PRO A 201 0.68 -2.48 -22.05
N LEU A 202 1.31 -1.44 -22.59
CA LEU A 202 2.65 -1.02 -22.19
C LEU A 202 2.61 -0.33 -20.84
#